data_AF-A0AAD7TFR8-F1
#
_entry.id   AF-A0AAD7TFR8-F1
#
_cell.length_a   1.000
_cell.length_b   1.000
_cell.length_c   1.000
_cell.angle_alpha   90.00
_cell.angle_beta   90.00
_cell.angle_gamma   90.00
#
_symmetry.space_group_name_H-M   'P 1'
#
loop_
_entity.id
_entity.type
_entity.pdbx_description
1 polymer ?
#
loop_
_entity_poly.entity_id
_entity_poly.type
_entity_poly.pdbx_seq_one_letter_code
_entity_poly.pdbx_strand_id
1 'polypeptide(L)'
;MIPLSAFTVFLGCVSALAAPASQPVTSLSDALVSKVKTNMKQIATHSWEIGTALEALTEFEWPSLSVFGGSLPPPVKLHSGEAADVIQWATQ
;
A
#
# COMPACT_ATOMS: atom_id res chain seq x y z
N MET A 1 53.71 28.21 -28.53
CA MET A 1 52.84 27.65 -29.59
C MET A 1 52.53 26.21 -29.20
N ILE A 2 51.39 25.96 -28.55
CA ILE A 2 50.94 24.62 -28.16
C ILE A 2 49.65 24.36 -28.96
N PRO A 3 49.59 23.37 -29.86
CA PRO A 3 48.37 23.10 -30.59
C PRO A 3 47.58 21.94 -29.96
N LEU A 4 46.26 22.09 -30.14
CA LEU A 4 45.24 21.04 -30.15
C LEU A 4 44.86 20.42 -28.81
N SER A 5 44.09 21.22 -28.08
CA SER A 5 43.11 20.76 -27.10
C SER A 5 42.27 19.60 -27.64
N ALA A 6 42.20 18.57 -26.81
CA ALA A 6 41.42 17.36 -26.96
C ALA A 6 40.01 17.62 -27.49
N PHE A 7 39.67 17.01 -28.62
CA PHE A 7 38.32 16.99 -29.14
C PHE A 7 37.48 16.07 -28.25
N THR A 8 36.68 16.71 -27.42
CA THR A 8 35.79 16.11 -26.43
C THR A 8 34.77 15.18 -27.09
N VAL A 9 34.92 13.87 -26.89
CA VAL A 9 33.86 12.89 -27.17
C VAL A 9 32.87 12.95 -26.01
N PHE A 10 31.89 13.85 -26.10
CA PHE A 10 30.67 13.73 -25.30
C PHE A 10 29.79 12.66 -25.94
N LEU A 11 30.04 11.41 -25.58
CA LEU A 11 29.09 10.32 -25.79
C LEU A 11 27.92 10.57 -24.82
N GLY A 12 26.90 11.26 -25.32
CA GLY A 12 25.71 11.60 -24.57
C GLY A 12 24.98 10.35 -24.09
N CYS A 13 25.13 10.02 -22.81
CA CYS A 13 24.18 9.17 -22.11
C CYS A 13 22.87 9.95 -22.03
N VAL A 14 21.96 9.70 -22.98
CA VAL A 14 20.57 10.10 -22.85
C VAL A 14 19.99 9.30 -21.70
N SER A 15 19.87 9.92 -20.53
CA SER A 15 19.05 9.41 -19.44
C SER A 15 17.62 9.33 -19.97
N ALA A 16 17.18 8.14 -20.35
CA ALA A 16 15.76 7.89 -20.54
C ALA A 16 15.08 8.17 -19.20
N LEU A 17 14.48 9.35 -19.06
CA LEU A 17 13.55 9.63 -17.99
C LEU A 17 12.31 8.77 -18.30
N ALA A 18 12.39 7.49 -17.96
CA ALA A 18 11.23 6.61 -17.97
C ALA A 18 10.30 7.13 -16.87
N ALA A 19 9.36 7.99 -17.26
CA ALA A 19 8.17 8.22 -16.44
C ALA A 19 7.60 6.82 -16.11
N PRO A 20 7.22 6.52 -14.87
CA PRO A 20 6.56 5.27 -14.56
C PRO A 20 5.33 5.21 -15.47
N ALA A 21 5.36 4.32 -16.45
CA ALA A 21 4.21 4.06 -17.29
C ALA A 21 3.11 3.59 -16.33
N SER A 22 2.02 4.34 -16.23
CA SER A 22 0.80 3.92 -15.53
C SER A 22 0.31 2.64 -16.21
N GLN A 23 0.84 1.50 -15.77
CA GLN A 23 0.35 0.21 -16.20
C GLN A 23 -1.10 0.12 -15.73
N PRO A 24 -2.04 -0.32 -16.57
CA PRO A 24 -3.38 -0.63 -16.11
C PRO A 24 -3.24 -1.65 -14.97
N VAL A 25 -3.48 -1.19 -13.75
CA VAL A 25 -3.53 -2.08 -12.59
C VAL A 25 -4.67 -3.04 -12.87
N THR A 26 -4.34 -4.30 -13.14
CA THR A 26 -5.37 -5.34 -13.19
C THR A 26 -5.84 -5.51 -11.75
N SER A 27 -6.93 -4.83 -11.40
CA SER A 27 -7.53 -4.94 -10.07
C SER A 27 -7.93 -6.39 -9.83
N LEU A 28 -7.71 -6.87 -8.61
CA LEU A 28 -8.20 -8.19 -8.21
C LEU A 28 -9.72 -8.20 -8.32
N SER A 29 -10.30 -9.34 -8.72
CA SER A 29 -11.76 -9.49 -8.69
C SER A 29 -12.26 -9.56 -7.25
N ASP A 30 -13.47 -9.10 -7.00
CA ASP A 30 -14.10 -9.15 -5.66
C ASP A 30 -14.14 -10.58 -5.11
N ALA A 31 -14.35 -11.57 -5.98
CA ALA A 31 -14.29 -12.99 -5.61
C ALA A 31 -12.91 -13.40 -5.08
N LEU A 32 -11.84 -12.93 -5.71
CA LEU A 32 -10.48 -13.20 -5.28
C LEU A 32 -10.16 -12.46 -3.98
N VAL A 33 -10.55 -11.19 -3.85
CA VAL A 33 -10.41 -10.41 -2.61
C VAL A 33 -11.13 -11.12 -1.45
N SER A 34 -12.37 -11.54 -1.66
CA SER A 34 -13.16 -12.27 -0.66
C SER A 34 -12.48 -13.58 -0.23
N LYS A 35 -11.93 -14.33 -1.19
CA LYS A 35 -11.17 -15.55 -0.91
C LYS A 35 -9.91 -15.28 -0.09
N VAL A 36 -9.15 -14.23 -0.43
CA VAL A 36 -7.95 -13.83 0.33
C VAL A 36 -8.32 -13.43 1.76
N LYS A 37 -9.36 -12.59 1.95
CA LYS A 37 -9.85 -12.19 3.28
C LYS A 37 -10.26 -13.40 4.12
N THR A 38 -10.98 -14.35 3.52
CA THR A 38 -11.42 -15.58 4.20
C THR A 38 -10.25 -16.41 4.66
N ASN A 39 -9.29 -16.67 3.77
CA ASN A 39 -8.11 -17.47 4.09
C ASN A 39 -7.24 -16.79 5.15
N MET A 40 -7.04 -15.47 5.05
CA MET A 40 -6.31 -14.69 6.04
C MET A 40 -6.91 -14.82 7.43
N LYS A 41 -8.24 -14.67 7.57
CA LYS A 41 -8.95 -14.86 8.85
C LYS A 41 -8.80 -16.28 9.40
N GLN A 42 -8.74 -17.28 8.51
CA GLN A 42 -8.59 -18.68 8.92
C GLN A 42 -7.18 -19.01 9.44
N ILE A 43 -6.14 -18.40 8.85
CA ILE A 43 -4.74 -18.73 9.20
C ILE A 43 -4.16 -17.84 10.29
N ALA A 44 -4.69 -16.63 10.48
CA ALA A 44 -4.22 -15.69 11.50
C ALA A 44 -4.74 -16.11 12.87
N THR A 45 -3.94 -16.92 13.58
CA THR A 45 -4.32 -17.54 14.86
C THR A 45 -3.46 -17.06 16.02
N HIS A 46 -2.31 -16.44 15.73
CA HIS A 46 -1.43 -15.86 16.73
C HIS A 46 -1.50 -14.34 16.73
N SER A 47 -1.17 -13.72 17.87
CA SER A 47 -1.35 -12.26 18.07
C SER A 47 -0.69 -11.40 17.00
N TRP A 48 0.50 -11.80 16.51
CA TRP A 48 1.21 -11.09 15.43
C TRP A 48 0.49 -11.17 14.08
N GLU A 49 -0.02 -12.35 13.75
CA GLU A 49 -0.75 -12.59 12.50
C GLU A 49 -2.09 -11.86 12.52
N ILE A 50 -2.79 -11.89 13.66
CA ILE A 50 -4.03 -11.17 13.88
C ILE A 50 -3.79 -9.66 13.75
N GLY A 51 -2.76 -9.12 14.41
CA GLY A 51 -2.41 -7.70 14.28
C GLY A 51 -2.15 -7.28 12.83
N THR A 52 -1.38 -8.10 12.09
CA THR A 52 -1.11 -7.86 10.66
C THR A 52 -2.39 -7.93 9.82
N ALA A 53 -3.27 -8.89 10.10
CA ALA A 53 -4.54 -9.02 9.39
C ALA A 53 -5.49 -7.84 9.67
N LEU A 54 -5.51 -7.33 10.90
CA LEU A 54 -6.31 -6.15 11.28
C LEU A 54 -5.79 -4.88 10.61
N GLU A 55 -4.48 -4.69 10.53
CA GLU A 55 -3.86 -3.56 9.80
C GLU A 55 -4.23 -3.62 8.31
N ALA A 56 -4.06 -4.78 7.67
CA ALA A 56 -4.42 -4.98 6.26
C ALA A 56 -5.91 -4.74 5.99
N LEU A 57 -6.80 -5.24 6.86
CA LEU A 57 -8.25 -4.99 6.73
C LEU A 57 -8.61 -3.53 6.94
N THR A 58 -7.96 -2.84 7.90
CA THR A 58 -8.20 -1.42 8.13
C THR A 58 -7.77 -0.60 6.91
N GLU A 59 -6.60 -0.88 6.35
CA GLU A 59 -6.12 -0.20 5.14
C GLU A 59 -7.02 -0.44 3.92
N PHE A 60 -7.54 -1.66 3.78
CA PHE A 60 -8.32 -2.04 2.62
C PHE A 60 -9.79 -1.60 2.70
N GLU A 61 -10.47 -1.86 3.82
CA GLU A 61 -11.91 -1.61 3.97
C GLU A 61 -12.21 -0.21 4.55
N TRP A 62 -11.28 0.33 5.34
CA TRP A 62 -11.46 1.59 6.08
C TRP A 62 -10.29 2.56 5.82
N PRO A 63 -9.98 2.90 4.56
CA PRO A 63 -8.79 3.68 4.22
C PRO A 63 -8.72 5.04 4.91
N SER A 64 -9.87 5.66 5.24
CA SER A 64 -9.92 6.91 6.01
C SER A 64 -9.45 6.79 7.46
N LEU A 65 -9.36 5.58 7.99
CA LEU A 65 -8.85 5.27 9.33
C LEU A 65 -7.42 4.71 9.29
N SER A 66 -6.88 4.44 8.10
CA SER A 66 -5.53 3.93 7.95
C SER A 66 -4.49 5.05 7.97
N VAL A 67 -3.24 4.69 8.28
CA VAL A 67 -2.13 5.66 8.33
C VAL A 67 -1.89 6.30 6.96
N PHE A 68 -2.11 5.56 5.87
CA PHE A 68 -1.82 6.01 4.51
C PHE A 68 -3.00 6.67 3.79
N GLY A 69 -4.24 6.47 4.26
CA GLY A 69 -5.44 7.03 3.63
C GLY A 69 -6.21 8.03 4.49
N GLY A 70 -5.94 8.09 5.79
CA GLY A 70 -6.61 8.93 6.76
C GLY A 70 -5.87 10.24 7.09
N SER A 71 -6.53 11.06 7.91
CA SER A 71 -5.91 12.22 8.54
C SER A 71 -5.09 11.82 9.77
N LEU A 72 -3.94 12.46 9.96
CA LEU A 72 -3.10 12.29 11.16
C LEU A 72 -3.18 13.52 12.07
N PRO A 73 -3.42 13.36 13.38
CA PRO A 73 -3.62 12.10 14.09
C PRO A 73 -4.96 11.42 13.73
N PRO A 74 -5.09 10.09 13.88
CA PRO A 74 -6.35 9.38 13.67
C PRO A 74 -7.48 9.95 14.54
N PRO A 75 -8.75 9.82 14.12
CA PRO A 75 -9.88 10.30 14.89
C PRO A 75 -9.93 9.62 16.27
N VAL A 76 -10.10 10.44 17.31
CA VAL A 76 -10.18 9.97 18.71
C VAL A 76 -11.51 9.27 19.03
N LYS A 77 -12.52 9.44 18.16
CA LYS A 77 -13.83 8.80 18.26
C LYS A 77 -14.28 8.41 16.86
N LEU A 78 -14.76 7.18 16.74
CA LEU A 78 -15.41 6.67 15.53
C LEU A 78 -16.91 6.89 15.62
N HIS A 79 -17.56 6.94 14.46
CA HIS A 79 -19.02 6.89 14.41
C HIS A 79 -19.52 5.51 14.85
N SER A 80 -20.77 5.45 15.30
CA SER A 80 -21.39 4.18 15.69
C SER A 80 -21.39 3.19 14.52
N GLY A 81 -20.79 2.01 14.71
CA GLY A 81 -20.74 0.93 13.71
C GLY A 81 -19.61 1.04 12.69
N GLU A 82 -18.85 2.14 12.69
CA GLU A 82 -17.67 2.31 11.85
C GLU A 82 -16.56 1.31 12.27
N ALA A 83 -15.96 0.62 11.29
CA ALA A 83 -14.94 -0.41 11.52
C ALA A 83 -15.32 -1.52 12.50
N ALA A 84 -16.62 -1.79 12.68
CA ALA A 84 -17.11 -2.77 13.64
C ALA A 84 -16.57 -4.19 13.38
N ASP A 85 -16.34 -4.56 12.11
CA ASP A 85 -15.81 -5.86 11.73
C ASP A 85 -14.35 -6.07 12.17
N VAL A 86 -13.52 -5.02 12.06
CA VAL A 86 -12.13 -5.03 12.52
C VAL A 86 -12.08 -4.94 14.05
N ILE A 87 -12.86 -4.05 14.67
CA ILE A 87 -12.90 -3.86 16.12
C ILE A 87 -13.40 -5.12 16.84
N GLN A 88 -14.42 -5.78 16.31
CA GLN A 88 -14.93 -7.03 16.86
C GLN A 88 -13.87 -8.13 16.85
N TRP A 89 -13.00 -8.19 15.85
CA TRP A 89 -11.91 -9.17 15.83
C TRP A 89 -10.76 -8.77 16.75
N ALA A 90 -10.44 -7.47 16.84
CA ALA A 90 -9.40 -6.95 17.74
C ALA A 90 -9.69 -7.12 19.24
N THR A 91 -10.95 -7.35 19.62
CA THR A 91 -11.42 -7.41 21.02
C THR A 91 -11.91 -8.78 21.47
N GLN A 92 -11.76 -9.81 20.63
CA GLN A 92 -11.96 -11.22 21.00
C GLN A 92 -10.79 -11.72 21.85
#